data_AF-A0A8S3EFZ4-F1
#
_entry.id   AF-A0A8S3EFZ4-F1
#
_cell.length_a   1.000
_cell.length_b   1.000
_cell.length_c   1.000
_cell.angle_alpha   90.00
_cell.angle_beta   90.00
_cell.angle_gamma   90.00
#
_symmetry.space_group_name_H-M   'P 1'
#
loop_
_entity.id
_entity.type
_entity.pdbx_description
1 polymer ?
#
loop_
_entity_poly.entity_id
_entity_poly.type
_entity_poly.pdbx_seq_one_letter_code
_entity_poly.pdbx_strand_id
1 'polypeptide(L)'
;MITTLQSTFCVDSSRIYATDKSNGAGFVNLLACTPSIASKIAAFATVSAAFYTGTFNGDCPTQRALPILDFHGTADTVVSYNGGQSHGGTQVSIDNFRQGWASRNDCQNKSTISHLSAETDPPHGKKI
;
A
#
# COMPACT_ATOMS: atom_id res chain seq x y z
N MET A 1 -17.87 -8.86 -4.87
CA MET A 1 -17.07 -8.75 -6.11
C MET A 1 -16.19 -9.97 -6.36
N ILE A 2 -15.14 -10.23 -5.56
CA ILE A 2 -14.22 -11.38 -5.76
C ILE A 2 -14.99 -12.70 -5.95
N THR A 3 -15.89 -13.03 -5.02
CA THR A 3 -16.72 -14.26 -5.09
C THR A 3 -17.55 -14.33 -6.38
N THR A 4 -18.11 -13.20 -6.82
CA THR A 4 -18.90 -13.13 -8.06
C THR A 4 -18.02 -13.42 -9.26
N LEU A 5 -16.85 -12.79 -9.37
CA LEU A 5 -15.92 -13.02 -10.48
C LEU A 5 -15.42 -14.47 -10.52
N GLN A 6 -15.12 -15.07 -9.37
CA GLN A 6 -14.77 -16.48 -9.25
C GLN A 6 -15.90 -17.42 -9.68
N SER A 7 -17.16 -17.02 -9.48
CA SER A 7 -18.33 -17.82 -9.93
C SER A 7 -18.61 -17.71 -11.42
N THR A 8 -18.15 -16.63 -12.07
CA THR A 8 -18.42 -16.34 -13.48
C THR A 8 -17.27 -16.74 -14.40
N PHE A 9 -16.03 -16.67 -13.91
CA PHE A 9 -14.82 -16.89 -14.70
C PHE A 9 -13.88 -17.88 -14.02
N CYS A 10 -12.98 -18.48 -14.81
CA CYS A 10 -11.88 -19.32 -14.29
C CYS A 10 -10.81 -18.44 -13.63
N VAL A 11 -11.04 -18.01 -12.40
CA VAL A 11 -10.09 -17.23 -11.60
C VAL A 11 -9.26 -18.18 -10.75
N ASP A 12 -7.93 -18.04 -10.83
CA ASP A 12 -7.02 -18.70 -9.90
C ASP A 12 -7.04 -17.99 -8.54
N SER A 13 -7.73 -18.59 -7.58
CA SER A 13 -7.87 -18.05 -6.22
C SER A 13 -6.55 -17.89 -5.47
N SER A 14 -5.47 -18.53 -5.91
CA SER A 14 -4.14 -18.37 -5.33
C SER A 14 -3.38 -17.15 -5.86
N ARG A 15 -3.89 -16.50 -6.92
CA ARG A 15 -3.23 -15.38 -7.62
C ARG A 15 -4.14 -14.15 -7.75
N ILE A 16 -4.85 -13.82 -6.68
CA ILE A 16 -5.65 -12.59 -6.58
C ILE A 16 -4.80 -11.51 -5.90
N TYR A 17 -4.69 -10.33 -6.51
CA TYR A 17 -3.90 -9.21 -6.01
C TYR A 17 -4.77 -7.97 -5.87
N ALA A 18 -4.44 -7.10 -4.91
CA ALA A 18 -5.10 -5.80 -4.76
C ALA A 18 -4.08 -4.67 -4.86
N THR A 19 -4.36 -3.70 -5.73
CA THR A 19 -3.53 -2.51 -5.90
C THR A 19 -4.38 -1.31 -6.23
N ASP A 20 -3.92 -0.14 -5.83
CA ASP A 20 -4.56 1.13 -6.17
C ASP A 20 -3.60 2.31 -5.91
N LYS A 21 -4.04 3.54 -6.21
CA LYS A 21 -3.29 4.78 -6.04
C LYS A 21 -4.03 5.77 -5.12
N SER A 22 -3.29 6.59 -4.38
CA SER A 22 -3.84 7.70 -3.57
C SER A 22 -4.80 7.21 -2.48
N ASN A 23 -6.01 7.76 -2.39
CA ASN A 23 -7.04 7.30 -1.44
C ASN A 23 -7.41 5.83 -1.64
N GLY A 24 -7.42 5.36 -2.90
CA GLY A 24 -7.68 3.95 -3.20
C GLY A 24 -6.60 3.04 -2.60
N ALA A 25 -5.34 3.48 -2.57
CA ALA A 25 -4.27 2.70 -1.96
C ALA A 25 -4.39 2.66 -0.41
N GLY A 26 -4.93 3.73 0.19
CA GLY A 26 -5.37 3.70 1.59
C GLY A 26 -6.47 2.67 1.83
N PHE A 27 -7.42 2.53 0.89
CA PHE A 27 -8.42 1.48 0.93
C PHE A 27 -7.83 0.07 0.72
N VAL A 28 -6.84 -0.11 -0.14
CA VAL A 28 -6.10 -1.38 -0.28
C VAL A 28 -5.46 -1.81 1.04
N ASN A 29 -4.88 -0.87 1.80
CA ASN A 29 -4.38 -1.18 3.15
C ASN A 29 -5.51 -1.61 4.11
N LEU A 30 -6.69 -0.98 4.03
CA LEU A 30 -7.86 -1.41 4.82
C LEU A 30 -8.27 -2.84 4.47
N LEU A 31 -8.23 -3.22 3.19
CA LEU A 31 -8.48 -4.60 2.76
C LEU A 31 -7.45 -5.58 3.34
N ALA A 32 -6.16 -5.19 3.35
CA ALA A 32 -5.09 -5.98 3.94
C ALA A 32 -5.28 -6.19 5.45
N CYS A 33 -5.85 -5.20 6.15
CA CYS A 33 -6.16 -5.29 7.58
C CYS A 33 -7.52 -5.95 7.89
N THR A 34 -8.30 -6.32 6.88
CA THR A 34 -9.60 -6.97 7.08
C THR A 34 -9.43 -8.50 6.93
N PRO A 35 -9.50 -9.31 8.02
CA PRO A 35 -9.12 -10.73 7.98
C PRO A 35 -9.85 -11.56 6.92
N SER A 36 -11.15 -11.33 6.76
CA SER A 36 -12.02 -12.04 5.82
C SER A 36 -11.70 -11.73 4.35
N ILE A 37 -10.98 -10.62 4.10
CA ILE A 37 -10.51 -10.20 2.78
C ILE A 37 -9.04 -10.60 2.57
N ALA A 38 -8.19 -10.36 3.57
CA ALA A 38 -6.77 -10.71 3.54
C ALA A 38 -6.49 -12.20 3.31
N SER A 39 -7.38 -13.07 3.79
CA SER A 39 -7.35 -14.52 3.52
C SER A 39 -7.59 -14.90 2.05
N LYS A 40 -8.13 -13.98 1.23
CA LYS A 40 -8.47 -14.21 -0.19
C LYS A 40 -7.51 -13.55 -1.17
N ILE A 41 -6.57 -12.74 -0.71
CA ILE A 41 -5.68 -11.93 -1.54
C ILE A 41 -4.23 -12.37 -1.31
N ALA A 42 -3.53 -12.74 -2.37
CA ALA A 42 -2.16 -13.25 -2.35
C ALA A 42 -1.16 -12.16 -1.95
N ALA A 43 -1.27 -10.95 -2.51
CA ALA A 43 -0.42 -9.80 -2.18
C ALA A 43 -1.13 -8.46 -2.43
N PHE A 44 -0.61 -7.41 -1.80
CA PHE A 44 -1.12 -6.04 -1.90
C PHE A 44 -0.03 -5.10 -2.38
N ALA A 45 -0.41 -4.14 -3.22
CA ALA A 45 0.48 -3.07 -3.65
C ALA A 45 -0.18 -1.69 -3.51
N THR A 46 0.59 -0.69 -3.09
CA THR A 46 0.10 0.66 -2.88
C THR A 46 0.93 1.67 -3.65
N VAL A 47 0.29 2.70 -4.22
CA VAL A 47 0.97 3.77 -4.95
C VAL A 47 0.53 5.14 -4.41
N SER A 48 1.45 6.00 -4.00
CA SER A 48 1.16 7.34 -3.46
C SER A 48 0.05 7.34 -2.39
N ALA A 49 0.07 6.36 -1.49
CA ALA A 49 -1.11 6.04 -0.68
C ALA A 49 -1.43 7.04 0.43
N ALA A 50 -2.70 7.42 0.52
CA ALA A 50 -3.19 8.30 1.57
C ALA A 50 -3.63 7.48 2.80
N PHE A 51 -2.70 7.26 3.73
CA PHE A 51 -2.95 6.50 4.96
C PHE A 51 -3.46 7.40 6.07
N TYR A 52 -4.78 7.55 6.20
CA TYR A 52 -5.37 8.36 7.26
C TYR A 52 -5.35 7.65 8.62
N THR A 53 -5.02 8.36 9.71
CA THR A 53 -4.98 7.80 11.08
C THR A 53 -6.32 7.23 11.55
N GLY A 54 -7.44 7.73 11.02
CA GLY A 54 -8.78 7.21 11.32
C GLY A 54 -9.03 5.79 10.77
N THR A 55 -8.32 5.39 9.72
CA THR A 55 -8.40 4.03 9.14
C THR A 55 -7.11 3.22 9.35
N PHE A 56 -6.03 3.89 9.78
CA PHE A 56 -4.76 3.32 10.17
C PHE A 56 -4.57 3.54 11.68
N ASN A 57 -5.31 2.82 12.51
CA ASN A 57 -5.32 2.99 13.97
C ASN A 57 -4.46 1.95 14.72
N GLY A 58 -3.63 1.19 14.01
CA GLY A 58 -2.77 0.15 14.60
C GLY A 58 -3.43 -1.22 14.73
N ASP A 59 -4.76 -1.27 14.87
CA ASP A 59 -5.53 -2.52 14.87
C ASP A 59 -5.66 -3.07 13.45
N CYS A 60 -4.75 -4.00 13.13
CA CYS A 60 -4.72 -4.70 11.86
C CYS A 60 -4.49 -6.19 12.17
N PRO A 61 -5.56 -6.93 12.55
CA PRO A 61 -5.45 -8.31 12.98
C PRO A 61 -5.20 -9.23 11.78
N THR A 62 -3.94 -9.38 11.38
CA THR A 62 -3.58 -10.30 10.31
C THR A 62 -3.36 -11.71 10.85
N GLN A 63 -3.98 -12.71 10.24
CA GLN A 63 -3.84 -14.13 10.64
C GLN A 63 -2.58 -14.81 10.07
N ARG A 64 -1.82 -14.10 9.23
CA ARG A 64 -0.58 -14.54 8.56
C ARG A 64 0.24 -13.33 8.11
N ALA A 65 1.50 -13.54 7.79
CA ALA A 65 2.29 -12.56 7.05
C ALA A 65 1.68 -12.30 5.66
N LEU A 66 1.61 -11.02 5.29
CA LEU A 66 1.06 -10.55 4.01
C LEU A 66 2.17 -9.94 3.15
N PRO A 67 2.36 -10.37 1.89
CA PRO A 67 3.25 -9.67 0.97
C PRO A 67 2.68 -8.28 0.63
N ILE A 68 3.44 -7.23 0.96
CA ILE A 68 3.10 -5.82 0.72
C ILE A 68 4.22 -5.17 -0.10
N LEU A 69 3.86 -4.41 -1.13
CA LEU A 69 4.75 -3.57 -1.92
C LEU A 69 4.21 -2.13 -1.96
N ASP A 70 5.04 -1.15 -1.58
CA ASP A 70 4.64 0.27 -1.64
C ASP A 70 5.55 1.06 -2.57
N PHE A 71 4.94 1.91 -3.39
CA PHE A 71 5.59 2.90 -4.22
C PHE A 71 5.15 4.30 -3.80
N HIS A 72 6.07 5.12 -3.34
CA HIS A 72 5.76 6.48 -2.94
C HIS A 72 6.88 7.44 -3.32
N GLY A 73 6.53 8.53 -4.00
CA GLY A 73 7.49 9.56 -4.37
C GLY A 73 7.85 10.42 -3.17
N THR A 74 9.14 10.59 -2.88
CA THR A 74 9.60 11.49 -1.80
C THR A 74 9.26 12.95 -2.06
N ALA A 75 8.97 13.32 -3.32
CA ALA A 75 8.55 14.64 -3.76
C ALA A 75 7.03 14.75 -4.05
N ASP A 76 6.20 13.78 -3.62
CA ASP A 76 4.75 13.85 -3.81
C ASP A 76 4.18 15.03 -3.01
N THR A 77 3.60 16.01 -3.72
CA THR A 77 3.05 17.23 -3.13
C THR A 77 1.57 17.12 -2.76
N VAL A 78 0.92 15.99 -3.10
CA VAL A 78 -0.50 15.75 -2.83
C VAL A 78 -0.65 14.87 -1.59
N VAL A 79 0.09 13.77 -1.55
CA VAL A 79 0.19 12.87 -0.39
C VAL A 79 1.64 12.91 0.06
N SER A 80 1.91 13.62 1.14
CA SER A 80 3.28 13.82 1.63
C SER A 80 3.90 12.50 2.08
N TYR A 81 5.11 12.20 1.59
CA TYR A 81 5.90 11.04 2.05
C TYR A 81 6.09 11.04 3.58
N ASN A 82 6.26 12.23 4.16
CA ASN A 82 6.48 12.41 5.60
C ASN A 82 5.17 12.38 6.41
N GLY A 83 4.02 12.15 5.78
CA GLY A 83 2.70 12.26 6.40
C GLY A 83 2.36 13.70 6.75
N GLY A 84 1.49 13.87 7.75
CA GLY A 84 1.04 15.17 8.24
C GLY A 84 -0.43 15.47 7.93
N GLN A 85 -0.84 16.72 8.13
CA GLN A 85 -2.22 17.14 7.88
C GLN A 85 -2.45 17.36 6.39
N SER A 86 -3.44 16.69 5.80
CA SER A 86 -3.76 16.81 4.37
C SER A 86 -5.21 16.40 4.10
N HIS A 87 -5.85 17.01 3.09
CA HIS A 87 -7.13 16.59 2.49
C HIS A 87 -8.12 15.86 3.43
N GLY A 88 -8.59 16.54 4.47
CA GLY A 88 -9.65 16.02 5.35
C GLY A 88 -9.20 15.12 6.51
N GLY A 89 -7.90 14.94 6.76
CA GLY A 89 -7.43 14.20 7.92
C GLY A 89 -5.92 14.21 8.16
N THR A 90 -5.49 13.58 9.25
CA THR A 90 -4.07 13.35 9.51
C THR A 90 -3.63 12.09 8.80
N GLN A 91 -2.53 12.16 8.03
CA GLN A 91 -1.94 11.05 7.32
C GLN A 91 -0.67 10.57 8.03
N VAL A 92 -0.46 9.26 8.01
CA VAL A 92 0.72 8.56 8.55
C VAL A 92 1.87 8.68 7.55
N SER A 93 3.10 8.82 8.03
CA SER A 93 4.27 8.81 7.15
C SER A 93 4.47 7.45 6.49
N ILE A 94 5.07 7.44 5.30
CA ILE A 94 5.35 6.21 4.57
C ILE A 94 6.36 5.33 5.31
N ASP A 95 7.30 5.94 6.03
CA ASP A 95 8.19 5.19 6.91
C ASP A 95 7.45 4.48 8.04
N ASN A 96 6.49 5.13 8.70
CA ASN A 96 5.69 4.50 9.76
C ASN A 96 4.81 3.38 9.19
N PHE A 97 4.21 3.59 8.01
CA PHE A 97 3.47 2.55 7.30
C PHE A 97 4.34 1.31 7.03
N ARG A 98 5.53 1.53 6.43
CA ARG A 98 6.48 0.46 6.08
C ARG A 98 6.96 -0.30 7.30
N GLN A 99 7.33 0.41 8.38
CA GLN A 99 7.77 -0.21 9.63
C GLN A 99 6.63 -0.99 10.30
N GLY A 100 5.41 -0.46 10.25
CA GLY A 100 4.22 -1.14 10.76
C GLY A 100 3.97 -2.47 10.07
N TRP A 101 4.08 -2.54 8.74
CA TRP A 101 3.92 -3.80 8.01
C TRP A 101 5.11 -4.74 8.19
N ALA A 102 6.34 -4.23 8.24
CA ALA A 102 7.51 -5.04 8.53
C ALA A 102 7.40 -5.74 9.89
N SER A 103 6.95 -5.02 10.91
CA SER A 103 6.71 -5.57 12.25
C SER A 103 5.64 -6.66 12.24
N ARG A 104 4.50 -6.42 11.58
CA ARG A 104 3.40 -7.41 11.46
C ARG A 104 3.79 -8.67 10.68
N ASN A 105 4.75 -8.56 9.78
CA ASN A 105 5.27 -9.67 9.00
C ASN A 105 6.49 -10.33 9.65
N ASP A 106 6.77 -10.04 10.92
CA ASP A 106 7.92 -10.57 11.67
C ASP A 106 9.25 -10.42 10.91
N CYS A 107 9.43 -9.30 10.19
CA CYS A 107 10.65 -9.05 9.45
C CYS A 107 11.80 -8.75 10.43
N GLN A 108 12.64 -9.76 10.67
CA GLN A 108 13.77 -9.73 11.61
C GLN A 108 15.02 -9.00 11.08
N ASN A 109 15.11 -8.80 9.76
CA ASN A 109 16.30 -8.23 9.13
C ASN A 109 16.26 -6.70 9.09
N LYS A 110 17.44 -6.07 9.17
CA LYS A 110 17.56 -4.62 8.91
C LYS A 110 17.09 -4.29 7.49
N SER A 111 16.35 -3.19 7.34
CA SER A 111 15.97 -2.67 6.03
C SER A 111 17.22 -2.48 5.17
N THR A 112 17.20 -3.04 3.96
CA THR A 112 18.21 -2.75 2.95
C THR A 112 17.71 -1.56 2.14
N ILE A 113 18.50 -0.48 2.13
CA ILE A 113 18.25 0.68 1.29
C ILE A 113 19.19 0.58 0.10
N SER A 114 18.60 0.47 -1.08
CA SER A 114 19.32 0.53 -2.35
C SER A 114 18.86 1.76 -3.10
N HIS A 115 19.80 2.57 -3.55
CA HIS A 115 19.50 3.62 -4.51
C HIS A 115 19.47 2.99 -5.90
N LEU A 116 18.30 2.98 -6.53
CA LEU A 116 18.23 2.70 -7.96
C LEU A 116 19.01 3.82 -8.66
N SER A 117 19.91 3.47 -9.57
CA SER A 117 20.59 4.45 -10.41
C SER A 117 19.53 5.35 -11.03
N ALA A 118 19.78 6.67 -11.07
CA ALA A 118 18.89 7.57 -11.77
C ALA A 118 18.80 7.12 -13.23
N GLU A 119 17.68 6.51 -13.62
CA GLU A 119 17.26 6.59 -15.00
C GLU A 119 16.98 8.07 -15.25
N THR A 120 17.77 8.68 -16.13
CA THR A 120 17.48 10.01 -16.64
C THR A 120 16.24 9.88 -17.50
N ASP A 121 15.06 9.95 -16.89
CA ASP A 121 13.82 10.11 -17.62
C ASP A 121 13.95 11.44 -18.39
N PRO A 122 13.94 11.45 -19.73
CA PRO A 122 14.06 12.68 -20.48
C PRO A 122 12.92 13.61 -20.06
N PRO A 123 13.17 14.92 -19.88
CA PRO A 123 12.17 15.84 -19.36
C PRO A 123 10.89 15.75 -20.20
N HIS A 124 9.82 15.24 -19.60
CA HIS A 124 8.49 15.36 -20.16
C HIS A 124 8.19 16.86 -20.28
N GLY A 125 8.29 17.37 -21.51
CA GLY A 125 8.10 18.77 -21.81
C GLY A 125 6.83 19.32 -21.17
N LYS A 126 6.90 20.54 -20.64
CA LYS A 126 5.74 21.29 -20.16
C LYS A 126 4.62 21.16 -21.18
N LYS A 127 3.47 20.63 -20.75
CA LYS A 127 2.23 20.81 -21.50
C LYS A 127 2.01 22.33 -21.59
N ILE A 128 2.01 22.80 -22.84
CA ILE A 128 1.69 24.17 -23.24
C ILE A 128 0.24 24.46 -22.85
#